data_AF-A0A2R6H971-F1
#
_entry.id   AF-A0A2R6H971-F1
#
_cell.length_a   1.000
_cell.length_b   1.000
_cell.length_c   1.000
_cell.angle_alpha   90.00
_cell.angle_beta   90.00
_cell.angle_gamma   90.00
#
_symmetry.space_group_name_H-M   'P 1'
#
loop_
_entity.id
_entity.type
_entity.pdbx_description
1 polymer ?
#
loop_
_entity_poly.entity_id
_entity_poly.type
_entity_poly.pdbx_seq_one_letter_code
_entity_poly.pdbx_strand_id
1 'polypeptide(L)'
;MESGPITDGELTYIYRNFPYAFPWGEPAMQALEATLARSEPAHWALKAHYFAEQSKFGGGNVLDRTEAFLASETDVDAAAVVADAEAKAFVEAVRTDIDAGEAAGVVSTPTFYLFDDGQFLTEVRGAQSYDVFASALGL
;
A
#
# COMPACT_ATOMS: atom_id res chain seq x y z
N MET A 1 2.79 -1.72 -18.00
CA MET A 1 2.14 -0.60 -17.29
C MET A 1 1.56 0.31 -18.35
N GLU A 2 0.32 0.78 -18.17
CA GLU A 2 -0.23 1.84 -19.02
C GLU A 2 0.56 3.14 -18.77
N SER A 3 0.71 3.97 -19.81
CA SER A 3 1.32 5.30 -19.69
C SER A 3 0.42 6.23 -18.86
N GLY A 4 1.01 7.13 -18.09
CA GLY A 4 0.29 8.11 -17.28
C GLY A 4 1.25 8.91 -16.40
N PRO A 5 0.76 9.92 -15.65
CA PRO A 5 1.63 10.92 -15.03
C PRO A 5 2.68 10.34 -14.08
N ILE A 6 2.42 9.19 -13.45
CA ILE A 6 3.40 8.51 -12.59
C ILE A 6 4.50 7.84 -13.43
N THR A 7 4.13 7.10 -14.48
CA THR A 7 5.10 6.39 -15.33
C THR A 7 5.86 7.33 -16.26
N ASP A 8 5.26 8.47 -16.61
CA ASP A 8 5.87 9.55 -17.39
C ASP A 8 6.77 10.47 -16.54
N GLY A 9 6.75 10.31 -15.20
CA GLY A 9 7.62 11.02 -14.26
C GLY A 9 7.13 12.40 -13.84
N GLU A 10 5.88 12.74 -14.15
CA GLU A 10 5.23 14.01 -13.79
C GLU A 10 4.72 14.00 -12.34
N LEU A 11 4.33 12.82 -11.83
CA LEU A 11 3.86 12.64 -10.46
C LEU A 11 4.66 11.56 -9.73
N THR A 12 4.82 11.74 -8.41
CA THR A 12 5.25 10.68 -7.50
C THR A 12 4.07 10.21 -6.68
N TYR A 13 3.87 8.89 -6.59
CA TYR A 13 2.85 8.29 -5.75
C TYR A 13 3.51 7.58 -4.55
N ILE A 14 3.14 8.00 -3.35
CA ILE A 14 3.57 7.36 -2.10
C ILE A 14 2.36 6.66 -1.48
N TYR A 15 2.44 5.34 -1.38
CA TYR A 15 1.48 4.54 -0.62
C TYR A 15 1.92 4.45 0.83
N ARG A 16 0.98 4.64 1.77
CA ARG A 16 1.22 4.44 3.20
C ARG A 16 0.23 3.44 3.76
N ASN A 17 0.75 2.52 4.57
CA ASN A 17 -0.02 1.48 5.21
C ASN A 17 -0.90 2.06 6.35
N PHE A 18 -2.16 1.60 6.47
CA PHE A 18 -3.06 2.06 7.55
C PHE A 18 -4.04 0.94 7.98
N PRO A 19 -4.11 0.56 9.28
CA PRO A 19 -4.63 -0.74 9.71
C PRO A 19 -6.14 -0.81 9.96
N TYR A 20 -6.91 0.27 9.82
CA TYR A 20 -8.27 0.33 10.40
C TYR A 20 -9.36 -0.48 9.67
N ALA A 21 -9.09 -1.05 8.50
CA ALA A 21 -10.14 -1.63 7.66
C ALA A 21 -10.50 -3.09 8.01
N PHE A 22 -9.52 -3.94 8.34
CA PHE A 22 -9.76 -5.39 8.45
C PHE A 22 -8.87 -6.09 9.50
N PRO A 23 -9.34 -7.20 10.13
CA PRO A 23 -8.54 -7.99 11.08
C PRO A 23 -7.25 -8.59 10.50
N TRP A 24 -7.14 -8.69 9.17
CA TRP A 24 -5.95 -9.18 8.48
C TRP A 24 -5.02 -8.05 8.00
N GLY A 25 -5.35 -6.78 8.29
CA GLY A 25 -4.59 -5.63 7.83
C GLY A 25 -3.15 -5.61 8.32
N GLU A 26 -2.93 -5.79 9.63
CA GLU A 26 -1.58 -5.78 10.21
C GLU A 26 -0.61 -6.81 9.58
N PRO A 27 -0.93 -8.12 9.49
CA PRO A 27 -0.03 -9.09 8.85
C PRO A 27 0.16 -8.81 7.35
N ALA A 28 -0.87 -8.31 6.64
CA ALA A 28 -0.71 -7.91 5.24
C ALA A 28 0.21 -6.71 5.08
N MET A 29 0.14 -5.71 5.97
CA MET A 29 1.05 -4.56 5.96
C MET A 29 2.50 -5.00 6.19
N GLN A 30 2.75 -5.91 7.13
CA GLN A 30 4.09 -6.48 7.33
C GLN A 30 4.60 -7.18 6.07
N ALA A 31 3.76 -7.97 5.40
CA ALA A 31 4.13 -8.64 4.16
C ALA A 31 4.36 -7.65 3.00
N LEU A 32 3.61 -6.55 2.91
CA LEU A 32 3.81 -5.49 1.92
C LEU A 32 5.16 -4.80 2.10
N GLU A 33 5.55 -4.48 3.33
CA GLU A 33 6.87 -3.90 3.64
C GLU A 33 8.01 -4.88 3.33
N ALA A 34 7.86 -6.14 3.75
CA ALA A 34 8.83 -7.18 3.48
C ALA A 34 8.99 -7.44 1.97
N THR A 35 7.88 -7.37 1.20
CA THR A 35 7.92 -7.49 -0.26
C THR A 35 8.57 -6.26 -0.88
N LEU A 36 8.25 -5.04 -0.43
CA LEU A 36 8.84 -3.80 -0.94
C LEU A 36 10.35 -3.75 -0.76
N ALA A 37 10.86 -4.20 0.38
CA ALA A 37 12.29 -4.31 0.66
C ALA A 37 13.03 -5.26 -0.30
N ARG A 38 12.31 -6.15 -0.99
CA ARG A 38 12.86 -7.12 -1.95
C ARG A 38 12.62 -6.72 -3.39
N SER A 39 11.42 -6.22 -3.71
CA SER A 39 11.00 -5.90 -5.07
C SER A 39 9.78 -4.97 -5.06
N GLU A 40 9.97 -3.75 -5.54
CA GLU A 40 8.89 -2.79 -5.72
C GLU A 40 7.79 -3.30 -6.70
N PRO A 41 8.11 -3.88 -7.87
CA PRO A 41 7.08 -4.47 -8.72
C PRO A 41 6.24 -5.55 -8.02
N ALA A 42 6.87 -6.41 -7.22
CA ALA A 42 6.16 -7.45 -6.47
C ALA A 42 5.28 -6.84 -5.36
N HIS A 43 5.72 -5.76 -4.71
CA HIS A 43 4.90 -5.03 -3.75
C HIS A 43 3.61 -4.53 -4.39
N TRP A 44 3.72 -3.87 -5.55
CA TRP A 44 2.55 -3.36 -6.26
C TRP A 44 1.63 -4.50 -6.74
N ALA A 45 2.19 -5.61 -7.20
CA ALA A 45 1.42 -6.80 -7.58
C ALA A 45 0.68 -7.42 -6.38
N LEU A 46 1.34 -7.57 -5.23
CA LEU A 46 0.74 -8.10 -4.00
C LEU A 46 -0.35 -7.18 -3.47
N LYS A 47 -0.11 -5.86 -3.45
CA LYS A 47 -1.14 -4.87 -3.10
C LYS A 47 -2.35 -4.99 -4.01
N ALA A 48 -2.15 -5.08 -5.33
CA ALA A 48 -3.24 -5.27 -6.28
C ALA A 48 -4.02 -6.57 -6.00
N HIS A 49 -3.32 -7.67 -5.69
CA HIS A 49 -3.93 -8.94 -5.31
C HIS A 49 -4.81 -8.81 -4.06
N TYR A 50 -4.32 -8.17 -2.99
CA TYR A 50 -5.11 -7.96 -1.77
C TYR A 50 -6.40 -7.17 -2.02
N PHE A 51 -6.37 -6.15 -2.87
CA PHE A 51 -7.57 -5.37 -3.19
C PHE A 51 -8.51 -6.12 -4.14
N ALA A 52 -7.98 -6.84 -5.13
CA ALA A 52 -8.81 -7.62 -6.07
C ALA A 52 -9.55 -8.77 -5.38
N GLU A 53 -8.93 -9.39 -4.38
CA GLU A 53 -9.42 -10.60 -3.72
C GLU A 53 -9.83 -10.35 -2.26
N GLN A 54 -10.01 -9.08 -1.88
CA GLN A 54 -10.15 -8.59 -0.50
C GLN A 54 -11.16 -9.39 0.35
N SER A 55 -12.30 -9.75 -0.23
CA SER A 55 -13.37 -10.49 0.47
C SER A 55 -13.02 -11.94 0.82
N LYS A 56 -11.92 -12.48 0.28
CA LYS A 56 -11.45 -13.85 0.52
C LYS A 56 -10.37 -13.92 1.59
N PHE A 57 -9.90 -12.77 2.09
CA PHE A 57 -8.90 -12.67 3.14
C PHE A 57 -9.52 -12.61 4.54
N GLY A 58 -8.85 -13.23 5.50
CA GLY A 58 -9.19 -13.25 6.91
C GLY A 58 -7.93 -13.42 7.76
N GLY A 59 -8.05 -13.16 9.06
CA GLY A 59 -6.89 -13.18 9.97
C GLY A 59 -6.15 -14.53 10.02
N GLY A 60 -6.83 -15.64 9.68
CA GLY A 60 -6.24 -16.98 9.68
C GLY A 60 -5.72 -17.48 8.34
N ASN A 61 -5.79 -16.71 7.25
CA ASN A 61 -5.36 -17.19 5.92
C ASN A 61 -4.50 -16.20 5.13
N VAL A 62 -4.29 -14.99 5.67
CA VAL A 62 -3.69 -13.91 4.90
C VAL A 62 -2.24 -14.19 4.53
N LEU A 63 -1.44 -14.75 5.43
CA LEU A 63 -0.04 -15.07 5.14
C LEU A 63 0.08 -16.27 4.18
N ASP A 64 -0.71 -17.33 4.37
CA ASP A 64 -0.74 -18.47 3.43
C ASP A 64 -1.09 -18.02 1.99
N ARG A 65 -2.12 -17.17 1.86
CA ARG A 65 -2.52 -16.64 0.55
C ARG A 65 -1.48 -15.67 -0.03
N THR A 66 -0.77 -14.95 0.82
CA THR A 66 0.33 -14.07 0.42
C THR A 66 1.49 -14.90 -0.12
N GLU A 67 1.89 -15.95 0.59
CA GLU A 67 2.94 -16.86 0.15
C GLU A 67 2.58 -17.47 -1.20
N ALA A 68 1.36 -18.00 -1.33
CA ALA A 68 0.88 -18.64 -2.54
C ALA A 68 0.92 -17.70 -3.76
N PHE A 69 0.47 -16.45 -3.59
CA PHE A 69 0.52 -15.44 -4.65
C PHE A 69 1.96 -15.06 -5.02
N LEU A 70 2.79 -14.76 -4.03
CA LEU A 70 4.17 -14.33 -4.30
C LEU A 70 4.97 -15.45 -4.98
N ALA A 71 4.79 -16.70 -4.56
CA ALA A 71 5.46 -17.85 -5.14
C ALA A 71 5.00 -18.15 -6.58
N SER A 72 3.76 -17.80 -6.96
CA SER A 72 3.24 -18.08 -8.30
C SER A 72 3.44 -16.93 -9.28
N GLU A 73 3.32 -15.68 -8.83
CA GLU A 73 3.25 -14.51 -9.70
C GLU A 73 4.52 -13.66 -9.71
N THR A 74 5.52 -13.98 -8.88
CA THR A 74 6.71 -13.14 -8.71
C THR A 74 7.98 -13.97 -8.50
N ASP A 75 9.14 -13.30 -8.58
CA ASP A 75 10.45 -13.92 -8.34
C ASP A 75 10.97 -13.73 -6.91
N VAL A 76 10.17 -13.15 -5.98
CA VAL A 76 10.61 -12.98 -4.59
C VAL A 76 10.54 -14.30 -3.82
N ASP A 77 11.44 -14.48 -2.84
CA ASP A 77 11.36 -15.59 -1.88
C ASP A 77 10.14 -15.40 -0.96
N ALA A 78 9.04 -16.02 -1.35
CA ALA A 78 7.75 -15.92 -0.67
C ALA A 78 7.81 -16.41 0.79
N ALA A 79 8.56 -17.50 1.04
CA ALA A 79 8.72 -18.03 2.39
C ALA A 79 9.49 -17.06 3.29
N ALA A 80 10.52 -16.40 2.76
CA ALA A 80 11.25 -15.36 3.49
C ALA A 80 10.37 -14.12 3.77
N VAL A 81 9.48 -13.74 2.84
CA VAL A 81 8.52 -12.65 3.07
C VAL A 81 7.56 -13.00 4.21
N VAL A 82 7.00 -14.23 4.22
CA VAL A 82 6.11 -14.65 5.30
C VAL A 82 6.85 -14.73 6.63
N ALA A 83 8.06 -15.27 6.66
CA ALA A 83 8.86 -15.33 7.89
C ALA A 83 9.12 -13.93 8.48
N ASP A 84 9.45 -12.94 7.65
CA ASP A 84 9.61 -11.55 8.10
C ASP A 84 8.29 -10.97 8.61
N ALA A 85 7.18 -11.29 7.96
CA ALA A 85 5.86 -10.79 8.34
C ALA A 85 5.41 -11.36 9.70
N GLU A 86 5.60 -12.66 9.92
CA GLU A 86 5.33 -13.32 11.21
C GLU A 86 6.23 -12.78 12.33
N ALA A 87 7.50 -12.55 12.04
CA ALA A 87 8.46 -11.96 12.97
C ALA A 87 8.22 -10.46 13.21
N LYS A 88 7.33 -9.82 12.45
CA LYS A 88 7.08 -8.38 12.45
C LYS A 88 8.37 -7.57 12.22
N ALA A 89 9.22 -8.05 11.31
CA ALA A 89 10.53 -7.45 11.03
C ALA A 89 10.44 -5.99 10.58
N PHE A 90 9.29 -5.56 10.04
CA PHE A 90 9.05 -4.21 9.53
C PHE A 90 8.06 -3.41 10.40
N VAL A 91 7.91 -3.75 11.68
CA VAL A 91 7.02 -3.04 12.61
C VAL A 91 7.28 -1.54 12.69
N GLU A 92 8.54 -1.10 12.61
CA GLU A 92 8.87 0.32 12.68
C GLU A 92 8.50 1.08 11.40
N ALA A 93 8.61 0.45 10.22
CA ALA A 93 8.14 1.03 8.96
C ALA A 93 6.61 1.18 8.98
N VAL A 94 5.90 0.13 9.40
CA VAL A 94 4.45 0.15 9.59
C VAL A 94 4.01 1.24 10.57
N ARG A 95 4.68 1.36 11.72
CA ARG A 95 4.40 2.43 12.70
C ARG A 95 4.66 3.82 12.15
N THR A 96 5.74 4.00 11.39
CA THR A 96 6.06 5.28 10.76
C THR A 96 4.91 5.78 9.88
N ASP A 97 4.29 4.88 9.12
CA ASP A 97 3.13 5.23 8.28
C ASP A 97 1.87 5.53 9.09
N ILE A 98 1.60 4.72 10.13
CA ILE A 98 0.47 4.95 11.04
C ILE A 98 0.62 6.30 11.73
N ASP A 99 1.77 6.57 12.35
CA ASP A 99 2.06 7.80 13.08
C ASP A 99 1.95 9.02 12.15
N ALA A 100 2.43 8.90 10.91
CA ALA A 100 2.29 9.96 9.91
C ALA A 100 0.82 10.24 9.57
N GLY A 101 0.00 9.20 9.38
CA GLY A 101 -1.43 9.34 9.13
C GLY A 101 -2.19 9.93 10.33
N GLU A 102 -1.86 9.50 11.54
CA GLU A 102 -2.46 10.04 12.78
C GLU A 102 -2.07 11.51 13.00
N ALA A 103 -0.79 11.86 12.80
CA ALA A 103 -0.31 13.24 12.88
C ALA A 103 -0.96 14.15 11.81
N ALA A 104 -1.28 13.60 10.65
CA ALA A 104 -1.99 14.30 9.58
C ALA A 104 -3.52 14.37 9.81
N GLY A 105 -4.03 13.73 10.87
CA GLY A 105 -5.45 13.76 11.22
C GLY A 105 -6.33 12.86 10.35
N VAL A 106 -5.81 11.76 9.82
CA VAL A 106 -6.58 10.80 9.02
C VAL A 106 -7.70 10.17 9.85
N VAL A 107 -8.94 10.35 9.41
CA VAL A 107 -10.15 9.80 10.06
C VAL A 107 -10.88 8.74 9.22
N SER A 108 -10.49 8.57 7.95
CA SER A 108 -11.04 7.56 7.05
C SER A 108 -10.02 7.17 5.98
N THR A 109 -10.18 5.96 5.44
CA THR A 109 -9.36 5.45 4.34
C THR A 109 -10.21 5.12 3.12
N PRO A 110 -9.76 5.43 1.89
CA PRO A 110 -8.52 6.13 1.58
C PRO A 110 -8.64 7.65 1.83
N THR A 111 -7.54 8.28 2.22
CA THR A 111 -7.35 9.74 2.24
C THR A 111 -6.06 10.04 1.51
N PHE A 112 -6.07 11.08 0.68
CA PHE A 112 -4.93 11.49 -0.14
C PHE A 112 -4.54 12.91 0.20
N TYR A 113 -3.24 13.16 0.31
CA TYR A 113 -2.67 14.49 0.48
C TYR A 113 -1.91 14.83 -0.79
N LEU A 114 -2.30 15.93 -1.44
CA LEU A 114 -1.73 16.36 -2.71
C LEU A 114 -0.74 17.49 -2.46
N PHE A 115 0.36 17.47 -3.19
CA PHE A 115 1.46 18.41 -3.06
C PHE A 115 1.88 18.92 -4.43
N ASP A 116 2.36 20.17 -4.47
CA ASP A 116 2.99 20.79 -5.63
C ASP A 116 4.35 21.36 -5.19
N ASP A 117 5.44 20.93 -5.83
CA ASP A 117 6.82 21.24 -5.45
C ASP A 117 7.11 21.12 -3.92
N GLY A 118 6.53 20.08 -3.30
CA GLY A 118 6.67 19.80 -1.86
C GLY A 118 5.81 20.67 -0.94
N GLN A 119 5.02 21.60 -1.47
CA GLN A 119 4.04 22.38 -0.73
C GLN A 119 2.70 21.64 -0.68
N PHE A 120 2.09 21.56 0.50
CA PHE A 120 0.76 20.98 0.65
C PHE A 120 -0.27 21.80 -0.10
N LEU A 121 -1.04 21.14 -0.96
CA LEU A 121 -2.07 21.76 -1.78
C LEU A 121 -3.46 21.54 -1.20
N THR A 122 -3.86 20.27 -1.07
CA THR A 122 -5.19 19.91 -0.61
C THR A 122 -5.28 18.46 -0.13
N GLU A 123 -6.34 18.14 0.59
CA GLU A 123 -6.73 16.80 1.01
C GLU A 123 -7.91 16.31 0.17
N VAL A 124 -7.87 15.06 -0.30
CA VAL A 124 -8.98 14.38 -0.97
C VAL A 124 -9.37 13.15 -0.16
N ARG A 125 -10.62 13.09 0.30
CA ARG A 125 -11.14 11.96 1.09
C ARG A 125 -11.96 11.00 0.23
N GLY A 126 -11.78 9.72 0.46
CA GLY A 126 -12.47 8.62 -0.22
C GLY A 126 -11.90 8.31 -1.60
N ALA A 127 -12.38 7.20 -2.17
CA ALA A 127 -12.01 6.78 -3.52
C ALA A 127 -12.76 7.66 -4.55
N GLN A 128 -12.13 8.75 -4.96
CA GLN A 128 -12.66 9.66 -5.98
C GLN A 128 -12.23 9.25 -7.39
N SER A 129 -12.86 9.82 -8.42
CA SER A 129 -12.43 9.63 -9.81
C SER A 129 -11.09 10.29 -10.07
N TYR A 130 -10.37 9.81 -11.11
CA TYR A 130 -9.11 10.40 -11.56
C TYR A 130 -9.23 11.91 -11.83
N ASP A 131 -10.34 12.35 -12.43
CA ASP A 131 -10.58 13.76 -12.77
C ASP A 131 -10.53 14.69 -11.54
N VAL A 132 -10.91 14.20 -10.35
CA VAL A 132 -10.79 14.98 -9.10
C VAL A 132 -9.32 15.23 -8.78
N PHE A 133 -8.47 14.23 -8.94
CA PHE A 133 -7.03 14.34 -8.70
C PHE A 133 -6.34 15.20 -9.77
N ALA A 134 -6.66 14.98 -11.04
CA ALA A 134 -6.10 15.75 -12.15
C ALA A 134 -6.44 17.24 -12.01
N SER A 135 -7.71 17.56 -11.75
CA SER A 135 -8.15 18.93 -11.52
C SER A 135 -7.47 19.59 -10.32
N ALA A 136 -7.28 18.83 -9.23
CA ALA A 136 -6.60 19.35 -8.04
C ALA A 136 -5.11 19.60 -8.29
N LEU A 137 -4.44 18.75 -9.07
CA LEU A 137 -3.02 18.86 -9.41
C LEU A 137 -2.72 19.77 -10.62
N GLY A 138 -3.75 20.25 -11.31
CA GLY A 138 -3.60 21.08 -12.50
C GLY A 138 -3.08 20.32 -13.73
N LEU A 139 -3.36 19.01 -13.81
CA LEU A 139 -3.03 18.14 -14.94
C LEU A 139 -4.09 18.19 -16.05
#